data_AF-A0AB37Q290-F1
#
_entry.id   AF-A0AB37Q290-F1
#
_cell.length_a   1.000
_cell.length_b   1.000
_cell.length_c   1.000
_cell.angle_alpha   90.00
_cell.angle_beta   90.00
_cell.angle_gamma   90.00
#
_symmetry.space_group_name_H-M   'P 1'
#
loop_
_entity.id
_entity.type
_entity.pdbx_description
1 polymer ?
#
loop_
_entity_poly.entity_id
_entity_poly.type
_entity_poly.pdbx_seq_one_letter_code
_entity_poly.pdbx_strand_id
1 'polypeptide(L)' 'MMPTADLPEVVAAVVLKAASDTQPKHRYTAGKTARQISLLRRFVPAAAFDKSLRKQLRLPV' A
#
# COMPACT_ATOMS: atom_id res chain seq x y z
N MET A 1 4.17 -10.70 -15.84
CA MET A 1 3.50 -11.30 -14.68
C MET A 1 2.69 -10.19 -14.03
N MET A 2 1.37 -10.25 -14.07
CA MET A 2 0.55 -9.28 -13.34
C MET A 2 0.93 -9.37 -11.85
N PRO A 3 1.14 -8.25 -11.15
CA PRO A 3 1.28 -8.32 -9.71
C PRO A 3 0.01 -8.97 -9.16
N THR A 4 0.16 -9.94 -8.26
CA THR A 4 -0.97 -10.53 -7.55
C THR A 4 -1.79 -9.39 -6.95
N ALA A 5 -2.93 -9.08 -7.57
CA ALA A 5 -3.81 -8.03 -7.11
C ALA A 5 -4.56 -8.53 -5.87
N ASP A 6 -4.80 -7.64 -4.92
CA ASP A 6 -5.68 -7.97 -3.80
C ASP A 6 -7.09 -8.24 -4.33
N LEU A 7 -7.78 -9.17 -3.68
CA LEU A 7 -9.16 -9.49 -3.98
C LEU A 7 -10.06 -8.26 -3.73
N PRO A 8 -11.11 -8.04 -4.55
CA PRO A 8 -11.98 -6.87 -4.42
C PRO A 8 -12.67 -6.80 -3.04
N GLU A 9 -12.94 -7.93 -2.40
CA GLU A 9 -13.53 -8.02 -1.07
C GLU A 9 -12.64 -7.34 -0.01
N VAL A 10 -11.32 -7.44 -0.16
CA VAL A 10 -10.36 -6.80 0.76
C VAL A 10 -10.48 -5.28 0.65
N VAL A 11 -10.62 -4.76 -0.57
CA VAL A 11 -10.78 -3.32 -0.80
C VAL A 11 -12.12 -2.84 -0.25
N ALA A 12 -13.21 -3.57 -0.52
CA ALA A 12 -14.54 -3.24 -0.03
C ALA A 12 -14.58 -3.16 1.51
N ALA A 13 -13.95 -4.12 2.20
CA ALA A 13 -13.86 -4.11 3.66
C ALA A 13 -13.12 -2.89 4.21
N VAL A 14 -12.05 -2.44 3.52
CA VAL A 14 -11.30 -1.25 3.92
C VAL A 14 -12.08 0.03 3.65
N VAL A 15 -12.82 0.11 2.53
CA VAL A 15 -13.70 1.25 2.23
C VAL A 15 -14.81 1.36 3.27
N LEU A 16 -15.46 0.24 3.59
CA LEU A 16 -16.48 0.20 4.65
C LEU A 16 -15.90 0.68 5.99
N LYS A 17 -14.73 0.17 6.37
CA LYS A 17 -14.04 0.61 7.59
C LYS A 17 -13.76 2.11 7.59
N ALA A 18 -13.26 2.66 6.48
CA ALA A 18 -12.97 4.08 6.37
C ALA A 18 -14.24 4.95 6.49
N ALA A 19 -15.37 4.47 5.97
CA ALA A 19 -16.65 5.17 6.04
C ALA A 19 -17.31 5.10 7.43
N SER A 20 -17.05 4.04 8.21
CA SER A 20 -17.68 3.79 9.51
C SER A 20 -16.80 4.14 10.72
N ASP A 21 -15.52 4.46 10.54
CA ASP A 21 -14.63 4.83 11.65
C ASP A 21 -15.09 6.15 12.29
N THR A 22 -15.26 6.16 13.61
CA THR A 22 -15.68 7.35 14.38
C THR A 22 -14.63 8.47 14.33
N GLN A 23 -13.37 8.13 14.08
CA GLN A 23 -12.27 9.06 13.83
C GLN A 23 -11.52 8.61 12.57
N PRO A 24 -11.94 9.10 11.38
CA PRO A 24 -11.37 8.68 10.12
C PRO A 24 -9.88 9.00 10.04
N LYS A 25 -9.06 8.02 9.64
CA LYS A 25 -7.63 8.21 9.39
C LYS A 25 -7.41 8.81 8.01
N HIS A 26 -6.37 9.63 7.87
CA HIS A 26 -5.95 10.14 6.56
C HIS A 26 -5.57 9.04 5.56
N ARG A 27 -5.19 7.84 6.03
CA ARG A 27 -4.74 6.73 5.17
C ARG A 27 -5.24 5.39 5.69
N TYR A 28 -5.84 4.62 4.79
CA TYR A 28 -6.24 3.24 5.01
C TYR A 28 -5.54 2.35 3.99
N THR A 29 -4.68 1.43 4.46
CA THR A 29 -3.98 0.48 3.58
C THR A 29 -4.83 -0.76 3.39
N ALA A 30 -5.13 -1.11 2.13
CA ALA A 30 -5.78 -2.37 1.77
C ALA A 30 -4.74 -3.48 1.54
N GLY A 31 -5.04 -4.68 2.04
CA GLY A 31 -4.16 -5.84 1.86
C GLY A 31 -2.87 -5.81 2.68
N LYS A 32 -2.15 -6.94 2.64
CA LYS A 32 -0.90 -7.15 3.39
C LYS A 32 0.25 -6.34 2.80
N THR A 33 0.33 -6.31 1.47
CA THR A 33 1.42 -5.66 0.74
C THR A 33 1.42 -4.14 0.96
N ALA A 34 0.28 -3.46 0.86
CA ALA A 34 0.23 -2.02 1.08
C ALA A 34 0.61 -1.64 2.52
N ARG A 35 0.26 -2.49 3.51
CA ARG A 35 0.67 -2.29 4.91
C ARG A 35 2.18 -2.44 5.07
N GLN A 36 2.80 -3.43 4.44
CA GLN A 36 4.26 -3.61 4.43
C GLN A 36 4.97 -2.43 3.76
N ILE A 37 4.47 -1.95 2.62
CA ILE A 37 5.02 -0.78 1.92
C ILE A 37 4.95 0.48 2.81
N SER A 38 3.84 0.68 3.53
CA SER A 38 3.68 1.80 4.47
C SER A 38 4.74 1.75 5.60
N LEU A 39 5.05 0.55 6.11
CA LEU A 39 6.11 0.37 7.09
C LEU A 39 7.50 0.62 6.48
N LEU A 40 7.80 0.05 5.32
CA LEU A 40 9.08 0.24 4.64
C LEU A 40 9.37 1.72 4.37
N ARG A 41 8.37 2.50 3.92
CA ARG A 41 8.53 3.94 3.73
C ARG A 41 8.94 4.69 5.01
N ARG A 42 8.58 4.17 6.19
CA ARG A 42 8.89 4.80 7.48
C ARG A 42 10.29 4.48 7.99
N PHE A 43 10.89 3.36 7.57
CA PHE A 43 12.15 2.86 8.11
C PHE A 43 13.29 2.77 7.09
N VAL A 44 12.99 2.75 5.79
CA VAL A 44 13.97 2.65 4.72
C VAL A 44 14.32 4.06 4.20
N PRO A 45 15.61 4.38 3.98
CA PRO A 45 16.01 5.64 3.35
C PRO A 45 15.30 5.86 2.01
N ALA A 46 14.85 7.10 1.77
CA ALA A 46 14.01 7.44 0.62
C ALA A 46 14.60 6.98 -0.72
N ALA A 47 15.90 7.19 -0.95
CA ALA A 47 16.57 6.79 -2.19
C ALA A 47 16.55 5.26 -2.42
N ALA A 48 16.71 4.46 -1.36
CA ALA A 48 16.68 3.01 -1.46
C ALA A 48 15.25 2.49 -1.66
N PHE A 49 14.29 3.08 -0.95
CA PHE A 49 12.87 2.76 -1.08
C PHE A 49 12.36 3.04 -2.51
N ASP A 50 12.61 4.24 -3.02
CA ASP A 50 12.17 4.64 -4.36
C ASP A 50 12.79 3.76 -5.45
N LYS A 51 14.09 3.45 -5.35
CA LYS A 51 14.77 2.54 -6.29
C LYS A 51 14.11 1.16 -6.30
N SER A 52 13.70 0.64 -5.13
CA SER A 52 13.06 -0.67 -5.02
C SER A 52 11.66 -0.70 -5.64
N LEU A 53 10.83 0.31 -5.38
CA LEU A 53 9.48 0.42 -5.95
C LEU A 53 9.53 0.61 -7.45
N ARG A 54 10.41 1.49 -7.92
CA ARG A 54 10.60 1.77 -9.33
C ARG A 54 10.99 0.50 -10.11
N LYS A 55 11.87 -0.33 -9.54
CA LYS A 55 12.22 -1.64 -10.12
C LYS A 55 11.02 -2.59 -10.16
N GLN A 56 10.24 -2.69 -9.07
CA GLN A 56 9.05 -3.56 -9.01
C GLN A 56 7.97 -3.12 -10.01
N LEU A 57 7.77 -1.81 -10.16
CA LEU A 57 6.79 -1.21 -11.06
C LEU A 57 7.29 -1.05 -12.50
N ARG A 58 8.53 -1.49 -12.80
CA ARG A 58 9.17 -1.37 -14.13
C ARG A 58 9.21 0.07 -14.63
N LEU A 59 9.41 1.00 -13.72
CA LEU A 59 9.58 2.41 -13.99
C LEU A 59 11.08 2.70 -14.25
N PRO A 60 11.41 3.70 -15.09
CA PRO A 60 12.81 4.04 -15.42
C PRO A 60 13.52 4.69 -14.23
N VAL A 61 14.74 4.25 -13.92
CA VAL A 61 15.67 4.75 -12.85
C VAL A 61 16.37 6.05 -13.21
#